data_AF-A0A852LCY2-F1
#
_entry.id   AF-A0A852LCY2-F1
#
_cell.length_a   1.000
_cell.length_b   1.000
_cell.length_c   1.000
_cell.angle_alpha   90.00
_cell.angle_beta   90.00
_cell.angle_gamma   90.00
#
_symmetry.space_group_name_H-M   'P 1'
#
loop_
_entity.id
_entity.type
_entity.pdbx_description
1 polymer ?
#
loop_
_entity_poly.entity_id
_entity_poly.type
_entity_poly.pdbx_seq_one_letter_code
_entity_poly.pdbx_strand_id
1 'polypeptide(L)'
;MRLCVCLVLLSFVACASADFRFVWDALGGARDMYRAYRDMREANYIGADKYFHARGNYDAARRGPGGAWAAEVISDLREQWQSGVSGRGAEDSRADQEANRWGRNGGDPNRYRPPGLPSKY
;
A
#
# COMPACT_ATOMS: atom_id res chain seq x y z
N MET A 1 -20.64 29.44 22.28
CA MET A 1 -20.92 30.24 21.07
C MET A 1 -19.66 30.46 20.23
N ARG A 2 -18.65 31.22 20.69
CA ARG A 2 -17.44 31.53 19.90
C ARG A 2 -16.57 30.32 19.54
N LEU A 3 -16.39 29.36 20.46
CA LEU A 3 -15.60 28.14 20.23
C LEU A 3 -16.25 27.21 19.19
N CYS A 4 -17.57 27.02 19.25
CA CYS A 4 -18.30 26.21 18.29
C CYS A 4 -18.26 26.81 16.88
N VAL A 5 -18.31 28.14 16.76
CA VAL A 5 -18.14 28.84 15.48
C VAL A 5 -16.73 28.64 14.93
N CYS A 6 -15.69 28.71 15.77
CA CYS A 6 -14.31 28.41 15.35
C CYS A 6 -14.14 26.95 14.93
N LEU A 7 -14.72 25.99 15.65
CA LEU A 7 -14.63 24.56 15.31
C LEU A 7 -15.39 24.25 14.02
N VAL A 8 -16.56 24.86 13.80
CA VAL A 8 -17.33 24.74 12.55
C VAL A 8 -16.54 25.37 11.40
N LEU A 9 -15.99 26.58 11.57
CA LEU A 9 -15.17 27.21 10.54
C LEU A 9 -13.89 26.41 10.24
N LEU A 10 -13.20 25.87 11.25
CA LEU A 10 -12.03 25.01 11.06
C LEU A 10 -12.37 23.71 10.34
N SER A 11 -13.52 23.10 10.63
CA SER A 11 -13.98 21.90 9.92
C SER A 11 -14.45 22.20 8.51
N PHE A 12 -15.07 23.36 8.26
CA PHE A 12 -15.36 23.85 6.90
C PHE A 12 -14.09 24.16 6.11
N VAL A 13 -13.09 24.79 6.74
CA VAL A 13 -11.78 25.06 6.12
C VAL A 13 -11.04 23.76 5.84
N ALA A 14 -11.03 22.80 6.77
CA ALA A 14 -10.44 21.47 6.57
C ALA A 14 -11.16 20.67 5.46
N CYS A 15 -12.48 20.79 5.35
CA CYS A 15 -13.26 20.17 4.28
C CYS A 15 -13.06 20.88 2.93
N ALA A 16 -12.86 22.20 2.95
CA ALA A 16 -12.53 23.00 1.77
C ALA A 16 -11.06 22.89 1.35
N SER A 17 -10.17 22.47 2.25
CA SER A 17 -8.73 22.28 2.02
C SER A 17 -8.31 20.82 1.83
N ALA A 18 -9.21 19.87 2.10
CA ALA A 18 -8.99 18.48 1.74
C ALA A 18 -8.89 18.38 0.22
N ASP A 19 -7.71 18.01 -0.26
CA ASP A 19 -7.56 17.58 -1.64
C ASP A 19 -8.38 16.29 -1.80
N PHE A 20 -9.63 16.43 -2.24
CA PHE A 20 -10.52 15.30 -2.48
C PHE A 20 -9.86 14.26 -3.38
N ARG A 21 -8.95 14.67 -4.27
CA ARG A 21 -8.20 13.74 -5.11
C ARG A 21 -7.24 12.88 -4.29
N PHE A 22 -6.51 13.46 -3.34
CA PHE A 22 -5.67 12.70 -2.41
C PHE A 22 -6.48 11.63 -1.67
N VAL A 23 -7.67 11.98 -1.17
CA VAL A 23 -8.54 11.02 -0.46
C VAL A 23 -8.99 9.89 -1.39
N TRP A 24 -9.43 10.22 -2.60
CA TRP A 24 -9.82 9.20 -3.59
C TRP A 24 -8.66 8.31 -4.02
N ASP A 25 -7.48 8.88 -4.21
CA ASP A 25 -6.26 8.13 -4.53
C ASP A 25 -5.91 7.18 -3.38
N ALA A 26 -6.02 7.62 -2.11
CA ALA A 26 -5.74 6.81 -0.94
C ALA A 26 -6.71 5.64 -0.79
N LEU A 27 -8.03 5.87 -0.97
CA LEU A 27 -9.03 4.80 -0.97
C LEU A 27 -8.79 3.80 -2.12
N GLY A 28 -8.45 4.30 -3.30
CA GLY A 28 -8.07 3.48 -4.45
C GLY A 28 -6.82 2.64 -4.17
N GLY A 29 -5.77 3.26 -3.61
CA GLY A 29 -4.52 2.60 -3.26
C GLY A 29 -4.71 1.53 -2.19
N ALA A 30 -5.51 1.79 -1.16
CA ALA A 30 -5.86 0.78 -0.15
C ALA A 30 -6.58 -0.44 -0.77
N ARG A 31 -7.49 -0.21 -1.72
CA ARG A 31 -8.15 -1.29 -2.47
C ARG A 31 -7.16 -2.10 -3.31
N ASP A 32 -6.19 -1.46 -3.94
CA ASP A 32 -5.15 -2.13 -4.73
C ASP A 32 -4.22 -2.98 -3.85
N MET A 33 -3.81 -2.45 -2.69
CA MET A 33 -3.03 -3.19 -1.70
C MET A 33 -3.79 -4.43 -1.20
N TYR A 34 -5.08 -4.29 -0.90
CA TYR A 34 -5.93 -5.42 -0.50
C TYR A 34 -6.09 -6.46 -1.63
N ARG A 35 -6.26 -6.00 -2.88
CA ARG A 35 -6.29 -6.90 -4.04
C ARG A 35 -4.99 -7.69 -4.18
N ALA A 36 -3.84 -7.04 -4.02
CA ALA A 36 -2.54 -7.72 -4.05
C ALA A 36 -2.39 -8.78 -2.96
N TYR A 37 -2.84 -8.49 -1.74
CA TYR A 37 -2.89 -9.47 -0.66
C TYR A 37 -3.82 -10.65 -0.98
N ARG A 38 -5.01 -10.40 -1.53
CA ARG A 38 -5.96 -11.45 -1.93
C ARG A 38 -5.40 -12.35 -3.02
N ASP A 39 -4.82 -11.76 -4.07
CA ASP A 39 -4.23 -12.52 -5.17
C ASP A 39 -3.02 -13.33 -4.70
N MET A 40 -2.18 -12.79 -3.80
CA MET A 40 -1.10 -13.55 -3.16
C MET A 40 -1.64 -14.79 -2.43
N ARG A 41 -2.73 -14.60 -1.68
CA ARG A 41 -3.39 -15.66 -0.91
C ARG A 41 -4.04 -16.71 -1.82
N GLU A 42 -4.66 -16.27 -2.91
CA GLU A 42 -5.30 -17.14 -3.91
C GLU A 42 -4.26 -17.91 -4.74
N ALA A 43 -3.18 -17.25 -5.17
CA ALA A 43 -2.10 -17.85 -5.93
C ALA A 43 -1.41 -18.96 -5.14
N ASN A 44 -1.25 -18.76 -3.82
CA ASN A 44 -0.60 -19.70 -2.92
C ASN A 44 0.73 -20.25 -3.50
N TYR A 45 1.49 -19.35 -4.13
CA TYR A 45 2.62 -19.69 -4.99
C TYR A 45 3.94 -19.40 -4.28
N ILE A 46 4.82 -20.41 -4.22
CA ILE A 46 6.12 -20.31 -3.56
C ILE A 46 6.99 -19.29 -4.29
N GLY A 47 7.59 -18.36 -3.55
CA GLY A 47 8.49 -17.33 -4.09
C GLY A 47 7.78 -16.13 -4.73
N ALA A 48 6.44 -16.05 -4.71
CA ALA A 48 5.70 -14.93 -5.32
C ALA A 48 5.42 -13.76 -4.36
N ASP A 49 5.75 -13.88 -3.06
CA ASP A 49 5.42 -12.86 -2.06
C ASP A 49 5.93 -11.46 -2.46
N LYS A 50 7.21 -11.33 -2.84
CA LYS A 50 7.83 -10.06 -3.28
C LYS A 50 7.20 -9.47 -4.55
N TYR A 51 6.71 -10.32 -5.44
CA TYR A 51 5.94 -9.88 -6.60
C TYR A 51 4.66 -9.17 -6.18
N PHE A 52 3.89 -9.76 -5.27
CA PHE A 52 2.63 -9.16 -4.81
C PHE A 52 2.86 -7.90 -3.97
N HIS A 53 3.96 -7.84 -3.20
CA HIS A 53 4.43 -6.62 -2.53
C HIS A 53 4.67 -5.47 -3.51
N ALA A 54 5.51 -5.72 -4.53
CA ALA A 54 5.84 -4.73 -5.54
C ALA A 54 4.60 -4.34 -6.37
N ARG A 55 3.78 -5.31 -6.80
CA ARG A 55 2.59 -5.05 -7.61
C ARG A 55 1.54 -4.22 -6.87
N GLY A 56 1.26 -4.55 -5.61
CA GLY A 56 0.32 -3.76 -4.79
C GLY A 56 0.77 -2.32 -4.63
N ASN A 57 2.06 -2.11 -4.31
CA ASN A 57 2.64 -0.78 -4.18
C ASN A 57 2.66 -0.01 -5.51
N TYR A 58 2.97 -0.68 -6.62
CA TYR A 58 2.96 -0.11 -7.97
C TYR A 58 1.56 0.35 -8.40
N ASP A 59 0.56 -0.52 -8.24
CA ASP A 59 -0.83 -0.21 -8.58
C ASP A 59 -1.35 0.97 -7.75
N ALA A 60 -1.09 0.94 -6.44
CA ALA A 60 -1.51 2.00 -5.53
C ALA A 60 -0.82 3.34 -5.81
N ALA A 61 0.50 3.36 -6.02
CA ALA A 61 1.24 4.59 -6.30
C ALA A 61 0.81 5.25 -7.63
N ARG A 62 0.39 4.46 -8.62
CA ARG A 62 -0.14 4.96 -9.91
C ARG A 62 -1.47 5.68 -9.81
N ARG A 63 -2.17 5.59 -8.67
CA ARG A 63 -3.38 6.39 -8.40
C ARG A 63 -3.02 7.88 -8.25
N GLY A 64 -1.90 8.16 -7.61
CA GLY A 64 -1.45 9.51 -7.26
C GLY A 64 -0.88 9.57 -5.84
N PRO A 65 -0.60 10.78 -5.31
CA PRO A 65 0.06 10.96 -4.01
C PRO A 65 -0.65 10.26 -2.85
N GLY A 66 -1.99 10.27 -2.84
CA GLY A 66 -2.75 9.58 -1.80
C GLY A 66 -2.63 8.05 -1.86
N GLY A 67 -2.54 7.49 -3.07
CA GLY A 67 -2.35 6.06 -3.25
C GLY A 67 -0.94 5.61 -2.85
N ALA A 68 0.08 6.41 -3.17
CA ALA A 68 1.45 6.17 -2.71
C ALA A 68 1.55 6.24 -1.17
N TRP A 69 0.87 7.21 -0.54
CA TRP A 69 0.77 7.31 0.91
C TRP A 69 0.05 6.10 1.52
N ALA A 70 -1.07 5.67 0.96
CA ALA A 70 -1.80 4.49 1.45
C ALA A 70 -0.94 3.22 1.35
N ALA A 71 -0.20 3.05 0.25
CA ALA A 71 0.72 1.93 0.08
C ALA A 71 1.82 1.90 1.14
N GLU A 72 2.41 3.06 1.46
CA GLU A 72 3.40 3.21 2.54
C GLU A 72 2.86 2.76 3.89
N VAL A 73 1.75 3.38 4.32
CA VAL A 73 1.14 3.11 5.63
C VAL A 73 0.79 1.63 5.78
N ILE A 74 0.18 1.03 4.75
CA ILE A 74 -0.22 -0.39 4.79
C ILE A 74 0.99 -1.32 4.79
N SER A 75 2.04 -1.00 4.04
CA SER A 75 3.29 -1.76 4.03
C SER A 75 3.96 -1.77 5.41
N ASP A 76 4.06 -0.61 6.07
CA ASP A 76 4.70 -0.48 7.37
C ASP A 76 3.89 -1.16 8.48
N LEU A 77 2.56 -1.03 8.44
CA LEU A 77 1.67 -1.75 9.36
C LEU A 77 1.82 -3.28 9.23
N ARG A 78 1.95 -3.79 7.99
CA ARG A 78 2.18 -5.22 7.76
C ARG A 78 3.52 -5.67 8.33
N GLU A 79 4.59 -4.89 8.14
CA GLU A 79 5.91 -5.18 8.69
C GLU A 79 5.89 -5.21 10.23
N GLN A 80 5.26 -4.23 10.87
CA GLN A 80 5.13 -4.17 12.32
C GLN A 80 4.40 -5.40 12.88
N TRP A 81 3.31 -5.81 12.23
CA TRP A 81 2.61 -7.03 12.59
C TRP A 81 3.49 -8.28 12.44
N GLN A 82 4.27 -8.35 11.37
CA GLN A 82 5.09 -9.52 11.07
C GLN A 82 6.29 -9.68 12.01
N SER A 83 6.97 -8.58 12.30
CA SER A 83 8.14 -8.54 13.20
C SER A 83 7.73 -8.73 14.66
N GLY A 84 6.64 -8.09 15.11
CA GLY A 84 6.23 -8.11 16.51
C GLY A 84 5.35 -9.28 16.91
N VAL A 85 4.47 -9.75 16.02
CA VAL A 85 3.45 -10.75 16.35
C VAL A 85 3.74 -12.12 15.73
N SER A 86 4.15 -12.15 14.45
CA SER A 86 4.38 -13.43 13.76
C SER A 86 5.77 -14.03 13.94
N GLY A 87 6.72 -13.27 14.51
CA GLY A 87 8.09 -13.73 14.77
C GLY A 87 8.97 -13.87 13.52
N ARG A 88 8.70 -13.11 12.45
CA ARG A 88 9.55 -13.12 11.24
C ARG A 88 10.91 -12.45 11.48
N GLY A 89 11.93 -12.95 10.79
CA GLY A 89 13.31 -12.43 10.87
C GLY A 89 13.50 -11.09 10.16
N ALA A 90 14.50 -10.32 10.60
CA ALA A 90 14.77 -8.97 10.09
C ALA A 90 15.19 -8.93 8.60
N GLU A 91 15.84 -9.98 8.09
CA GLU A 91 16.25 -10.06 6.68
C GLU A 91 15.06 -10.15 5.74
N ASP A 92 14.03 -10.93 6.10
CA ASP A 92 12.78 -11.05 5.36
C ASP A 92 12.07 -9.70 5.31
N SER A 93 11.97 -8.99 6.45
CA SER A 93 11.38 -7.65 6.52
C SER A 93 12.09 -6.65 5.60
N ARG A 94 13.44 -6.66 5.59
CA ARG A 94 14.21 -5.75 4.72
C ARG A 94 13.95 -6.01 3.25
N ALA A 95 13.87 -7.27 2.84
CA ALA A 95 13.63 -7.64 1.46
C ALA A 95 12.17 -7.39 1.03
N ASP A 96 11.21 -7.47 1.94
CA ASP A 96 9.81 -7.09 1.66
C ASP A 96 9.69 -5.58 1.49
N GLN A 97 10.38 -4.81 2.33
CA GLN A 97 10.43 -3.35 2.21
C GLN A 97 11.14 -2.87 0.94
N GLU A 98 12.14 -3.61 0.47
CA GLU A 98 12.78 -3.33 -0.83
C GLU A 98 11.79 -3.51 -1.99
N ALA A 99 11.04 -4.62 -2.02
CA ALA A 99 10.01 -4.85 -3.03
C ALA A 99 8.88 -3.81 -2.97
N ASN A 100 8.42 -3.44 -1.76
CA ASN A 100 7.43 -2.37 -1.57
C ASN A 100 7.91 -1.06 -2.22
N ARG A 101 9.13 -0.62 -1.88
CA ARG A 101 9.71 0.62 -2.41
C ARG A 101 9.92 0.56 -3.92
N TRP A 102 10.39 -0.57 -4.46
CA TRP A 102 10.57 -0.74 -5.90
C TRP A 102 9.28 -0.47 -6.66
N GLY A 103 8.18 -1.13 -6.26
CA GLY A 103 6.88 -0.92 -6.88
C GLY A 103 6.35 0.50 -6.69
N ARG A 104 6.42 1.04 -5.47
CA ARG A 104 5.92 2.39 -5.13
C ARG A 104 6.66 3.49 -5.88
N ASN A 105 7.93 3.27 -6.24
CA ASN A 105 8.73 4.16 -7.07
C ASN A 105 8.55 3.94 -8.58
N GLY A 106 7.57 3.13 -9.01
CA GLY A 106 7.26 2.90 -10.42
C GLY A 106 8.11 1.84 -11.11
N GLY A 107 8.91 1.07 -10.36
CA GLY A 107 9.65 -0.06 -10.89
C GLY A 107 8.72 -1.20 -11.32
N ASP A 108 9.09 -1.93 -12.37
CA ASP A 108 8.30 -3.05 -12.88
C ASP A 108 8.21 -4.20 -11.84
N PRO A 109 7.00 -4.55 -11.34
CA PRO A 109 6.83 -5.65 -10.39
C PRO A 109 7.33 -6.99 -10.91
N ASN A 110 7.38 -7.18 -12.24
CA ASN A 110 7.83 -8.44 -12.85
C ASN A 110 9.31 -8.76 -12.56
N ARG A 111 10.09 -7.80 -12.06
CA ARG A 111 11.40 -8.05 -11.47
C ARG A 111 11.40 -9.18 -10.42
N TYR A 112 10.30 -9.33 -9.68
CA TYR A 112 10.14 -10.36 -8.64
C TYR A 112 9.21 -11.50 -9.07
N ARG A 113 8.73 -11.52 -10.31
CA ARG A 113 7.78 -12.55 -10.75
C ARG A 113 8.49 -13.91 -10.87
N PRO A 114 8.07 -14.94 -10.13
CA PRO A 114 8.68 -16.25 -10.26
C PRO A 114 8.21 -16.92 -11.57
N PRO A 115 9.06 -17.74 -12.21
CA PRO A 115 8.66 -18.55 -13.36
C PRO A 115 7.43 -19.40 -13.02
N GLY A 116 6.45 -19.42 -13.93
CA GLY A 116 5.23 -20.21 -13.78
C GLY A 116 4.10 -19.56 -12.99
N LEU A 117 4.27 -18.36 -12.41
CA LEU A 117 3.16 -17.64 -11.79
C LEU A 117 2.06 -17.35 -12.85
N PRO A 118 0.80 -17.79 -12.66
CA PRO A 118 -0.27 -17.63 -13.65
C PRO A 118 -0.42 -16.17 -14.10
N SER A 119 -0.54 -15.95 -15.41
CA SER A 119 -0.55 -14.61 -16.04
C SER A 119 -1.73 -13.72 -15.63
N LYS A 120 -2.77 -14.28 -14.99
CA LYS A 120 -3.87 -13.49 -14.41
C LYS A 120 -3.43 -12.62 -13.23
N TYR A 121 -2.30 -12.96 -12.60
CA TYR A 121 -1.69 -12.24 -11.51
C TYR A 121 -0.61 -11.30 -12.01
#